data_AF-A0A7J3I0T4-F1
#
_entry.id   AF-A0A7J3I0T4-F1
#
_cell.length_a   1.000
_cell.length_b   1.000
_cell.length_c   1.000
_cell.angle_alpha   90.00
_cell.angle_beta   90.00
_cell.angle_gamma   90.00
#
_symmetry.space_group_name_H-M   'P 1'
#
loop_
_entity.id
_entity.type
_entity.pdbx_description
1 polymer ?
#
loop_
_entity_poly.entity_id
_entity_poly.type
_entity_poly.pdbx_seq_one_letter_code
_entity_poly.pdbx_strand_id
1 'polypeptide(L)'
;MKPRIGVYVCHCGTNIAGVVNVEEVTNYAATLPDVVVARDMMYTCSDPGQNTIKEDIEKHGLNRVVIAACSPKMHENTFRKTLASAGLNPYLLEIANIREQVSWAHFRERDKATEKAKVLVKAAVAKARLLEPLEKKEMPVERSVLVIGGGVAGIQAALDLAEAGLKVYLVEKSPSIGGHMAQLNKTFPTIDCSACILTPKMVDVANHPNITLLAYSEVVKVEGYVGNFEATILRKARYVDEDLCAGCGACADACPRKVPNEFDVGLGKRKAIYVPFPQAVPLKYTIDPASCLYMKYGRCKLCVKACPRGAINFDQKDEEVKVRVGAIIVAVGFKVFDARKIPSLG
;
A
#
# COMPACT_ATOMS: atom_id res chain seq x y z
N MET A 1 -5.11 -40.90 -7.10
CA MET A 1 -4.51 -41.54 -5.90
C MET A 1 -5.49 -41.38 -4.74
N LYS A 2 -5.70 -42.40 -3.89
CA LYS A 2 -6.60 -42.27 -2.73
C LYS A 2 -6.04 -41.21 -1.76
N PRO A 3 -6.86 -40.29 -1.22
CA PRO A 3 -6.39 -39.32 -0.24
C PRO A 3 -5.81 -40.00 1.02
N ARG A 4 -4.73 -39.42 1.55
CA ARG A 4 -4.06 -39.81 2.80
C ARG A 4 -3.72 -38.52 3.53
N ILE A 5 -4.53 -38.18 4.53
CA ILE A 5 -4.57 -36.85 5.12
C ILE A 5 -3.92 -36.87 6.49
N GLY A 6 -3.00 -35.93 6.74
CA GLY A 6 -2.53 -35.60 8.09
C GLY A 6 -3.27 -34.38 8.64
N VAL A 7 -3.85 -34.49 9.83
CA VAL A 7 -4.54 -33.38 10.51
C VAL A 7 -3.73 -32.93 11.72
N TYR A 8 -3.39 -31.64 11.78
CA TYR A 8 -2.59 -31.08 12.88
C TYR A 8 -3.35 -29.96 13.57
N VAL A 9 -3.70 -30.15 14.85
CA VAL A 9 -4.47 -29.20 15.64
C VAL A 9 -3.54 -28.42 16.56
N CYS A 10 -3.52 -27.09 16.42
CA CYS A 10 -2.61 -26.23 17.16
C CYS A 10 -3.23 -25.79 18.48
N HIS A 11 -2.44 -25.80 19.56
CA HIS A 11 -2.82 -25.17 20.83
C HIS A 11 -2.61 -23.65 20.80
N CYS A 12 -1.57 -23.20 20.08
CA CYS A 12 -1.13 -21.81 20.03
C CYS A 12 -0.89 -21.23 21.44
N GLY A 13 -0.21 -22.01 22.28
CA GLY A 13 -0.14 -21.76 23.72
C GLY A 13 -1.54 -21.90 24.32
N THR A 14 -2.04 -20.84 24.95
CA THR A 14 -3.41 -20.80 25.48
C THR A 14 -4.42 -20.14 24.54
N ASN A 15 -3.99 -19.62 23.39
CA ASN A 15 -4.88 -18.88 22.48
C ASN A 15 -5.99 -19.75 21.89
N ILE A 16 -5.70 -21.01 21.57
CA ILE A 16 -6.70 -21.98 21.11
C ILE A 16 -7.08 -22.89 22.28
N ALA A 17 -6.09 -23.53 22.92
CA ALA A 17 -6.32 -24.51 23.98
C ALA A 17 -7.01 -23.95 25.25
N GLY A 18 -6.95 -22.64 25.48
CA GLY A 18 -7.65 -22.00 26.59
C GLY A 18 -9.18 -22.02 26.43
N VAL A 19 -9.69 -22.19 25.21
CA VAL A 19 -11.12 -22.15 24.90
C VAL A 19 -11.58 -23.46 24.27
N VAL A 20 -10.89 -23.91 23.22
CA VAL A 20 -11.20 -25.13 22.46
C VAL A 20 -10.50 -26.32 23.11
N ASN A 21 -11.23 -27.42 23.30
CA ASN A 21 -10.63 -28.69 23.70
C ASN A 21 -9.89 -29.32 22.50
N VAL A 22 -8.59 -29.03 22.41
CA VAL A 22 -7.75 -29.41 21.26
C VAL A 22 -7.59 -30.92 21.14
N GLU A 23 -7.47 -31.63 22.25
CA GLU A 23 -7.36 -33.09 22.27
C GLU A 23 -8.64 -33.73 21.70
N GLU A 24 -9.81 -33.22 22.10
CA GLU A 24 -11.10 -33.70 21.60
C GLU A 24 -11.29 -33.44 20.11
N VAL A 25 -10.86 -32.28 19.61
CA VAL A 25 -10.86 -31.98 18.16
C VAL A 25 -9.93 -32.92 17.40
N THR A 26 -8.77 -33.26 17.98
CA THR A 26 -7.78 -34.17 17.37
C THR A 26 -8.32 -35.59 17.30
N ASN A 27 -8.90 -36.09 18.39
CA ASN A 27 -9.56 -37.41 18.44
C ASN A 27 -10.72 -37.49 17.45
N TYR A 28 -11.53 -36.43 17.35
CA TYR A 28 -12.58 -36.33 16.34
C TYR A 28 -12.01 -36.38 14.91
N ALA A 29 -10.94 -35.64 14.63
CA ALA A 29 -10.31 -35.61 13.32
C ALA A 29 -9.82 -36.99 12.88
N ALA A 30 -9.30 -37.81 13.79
CA ALA A 30 -8.86 -39.18 13.52
C ALA A 30 -9.99 -40.11 13.03
N THR A 31 -11.26 -39.80 13.34
CA THR A 31 -12.42 -40.57 12.89
C THR A 31 -12.88 -40.22 11.47
N LEU A 32 -12.35 -39.14 10.88
CA LEU A 32 -12.79 -38.65 9.58
C LEU A 32 -12.23 -39.51 8.42
N PRO A 33 -12.96 -39.65 7.31
CA PRO A 33 -12.51 -40.45 6.17
C PRO A 33 -11.16 -39.98 5.61
N ASP A 34 -10.30 -40.95 5.27
CA ASP A 34 -8.98 -40.75 4.66
C ASP A 34 -7.93 -40.04 5.56
N VAL A 35 -8.28 -39.73 6.82
CA VAL A 35 -7.30 -39.26 7.83
C VAL A 35 -6.46 -40.43 8.31
N VAL A 36 -5.15 -40.33 8.10
CA VAL A 36 -4.17 -41.39 8.46
C VAL A 36 -3.45 -41.05 9.77
N VAL A 37 -3.24 -39.77 10.03
CA VAL A 37 -2.62 -39.28 11.26
C VAL A 37 -3.34 -38.01 11.72
N ALA A 38 -3.63 -37.92 13.01
CA ALA A 38 -4.12 -36.72 13.66
C ALA A 38 -3.27 -36.45 14.89
N ARG A 39 -2.76 -35.23 15.04
CA ARG A 39 -1.94 -34.83 16.19
C ARG A 39 -2.32 -33.45 16.66
N ASP A 40 -2.29 -33.23 17.95
CA ASP A 40 -2.22 -31.90 18.52
C ASP A 40 -0.77 -31.49 18.82
N MET A 41 -0.48 -30.20 18.66
CA MET A 41 0.86 -29.66 18.90
C MET A 41 0.80 -28.27 19.54
N MET A 42 1.73 -27.99 20.46
CA MET A 42 1.77 -26.71 21.18
C MET A 42 1.82 -25.50 20.22
N TYR A 43 2.72 -25.55 19.24
CA TYR A 43 2.87 -24.56 18.18
C TYR A 43 3.11 -25.27 16.85
N THR A 44 2.14 -25.28 15.96
CA THR A 44 2.28 -25.94 14.65
C THR A 44 3.24 -25.21 13.71
N CYS A 45 3.35 -23.88 13.83
CA CYS A 45 4.21 -23.06 12.99
C CYS A 45 5.69 -23.02 13.43
N SER A 46 6.02 -23.54 14.62
CA SER A 46 7.40 -23.59 15.09
C SER A 46 8.22 -24.61 14.32
N ASP A 47 9.55 -24.53 14.39
CA ASP A 47 10.43 -25.49 13.71
C ASP A 47 10.15 -26.95 14.12
N PRO A 48 9.95 -27.29 15.42
CA PRO A 48 9.52 -28.63 15.81
C PRO A 48 8.18 -29.04 15.19
N GLY A 49 7.18 -28.14 15.18
CA GLY A 49 5.87 -28.43 14.58
C GLY A 49 5.96 -28.68 13.08
N GLN A 50 6.74 -27.86 12.37
CA GLN A 50 6.98 -28.03 10.95
C GLN A 50 7.74 -29.32 10.65
N ASN A 51 8.76 -29.69 11.44
CA ASN A 51 9.52 -30.92 11.22
C ASN A 51 8.65 -32.16 11.46
N THR A 52 7.83 -32.19 12.50
CA THR A 52 6.86 -33.27 12.71
C THR A 52 5.93 -33.47 11.51
N ILE A 53 5.45 -32.38 10.91
CA ILE A 53 4.61 -32.46 9.70
C ILE A 53 5.39 -33.09 8.53
N LYS A 54 6.65 -32.70 8.32
CA LYS A 54 7.49 -33.26 7.24
C LYS A 54 7.77 -34.74 7.46
N GLU A 55 8.15 -35.11 8.68
CA GLU A 55 8.41 -36.50 9.05
C GLU A 55 7.16 -37.38 8.85
N ASP A 56 5.99 -36.90 9.25
CA ASP A 56 4.75 -37.63 9.05
C ASP A 56 4.37 -37.74 7.56
N ILE A 57 4.66 -36.71 6.73
CA ILE A 57 4.44 -36.77 5.27
C ILE A 57 5.21 -37.94 4.67
N GLU A 58 6.48 -38.09 5.02
CA GLU A 58 7.34 -39.17 4.54
C GLU A 58 6.92 -40.52 5.14
N LYS A 59 6.83 -40.60 6.47
CA LYS A 59 6.59 -41.84 7.22
C LYS A 59 5.23 -42.46 6.91
N HIS A 60 4.20 -41.64 6.77
CA HIS A 60 2.83 -42.11 6.53
C HIS A 60 2.41 -42.01 5.07
N GLY A 61 3.29 -41.55 4.17
CA GLY A 61 2.99 -41.34 2.75
C GLY A 61 1.78 -40.43 2.57
N LEU A 62 1.75 -39.31 3.31
CA LEU A 62 0.64 -38.38 3.25
C LEU A 62 0.65 -37.66 1.91
N ASN A 63 -0.52 -37.47 1.32
CA ASN A 63 -0.67 -36.70 0.09
C ASN A 63 -1.57 -35.48 0.28
N ARG A 64 -2.09 -35.22 1.49
CA ARG A 64 -2.83 -34.02 1.86
C ARG A 64 -2.51 -33.65 3.31
N VAL A 65 -2.52 -32.35 3.62
CA VAL A 65 -2.32 -31.87 4.99
C VAL A 65 -3.42 -30.87 5.34
N VAL A 66 -3.99 -31.02 6.54
CA VAL A 66 -4.94 -30.09 7.14
C VAL A 66 -4.34 -29.52 8.41
N ILE A 67 -4.24 -28.20 8.50
CA ILE A 67 -3.78 -27.51 9.72
C ILE A 67 -4.98 -26.81 10.36
N ALA A 68 -5.34 -27.21 11.57
CA ALA A 68 -6.37 -26.54 12.38
C ALA A 68 -5.69 -25.56 13.34
N ALA A 69 -5.60 -24.29 12.97
CA ALA A 69 -4.83 -23.29 13.72
C ALA A 69 -5.37 -21.86 13.49
N CYS A 70 -4.48 -20.94 13.12
CA CYS A 70 -4.78 -19.54 12.84
C CYS A 70 -5.18 -19.31 11.37
N SER A 71 -5.50 -18.06 11.06
CA SER A 71 -5.91 -17.63 9.73
C SER A 71 -4.91 -18.02 8.62
N PRO A 72 -5.39 -18.52 7.47
CA PRO A 72 -4.55 -18.75 6.30
C PRO A 72 -3.85 -17.46 5.83
N LYS A 73 -4.47 -16.28 6.04
CA LYS A 73 -3.84 -14.99 5.73
C LYS A 73 -2.51 -14.75 6.48
N MET A 74 -2.28 -15.46 7.59
CA MET A 74 -1.07 -15.33 8.40
C MET A 74 -0.02 -16.39 8.04
N HIS A 75 -0.39 -17.68 8.03
CA HIS A 75 0.60 -18.77 7.96
C HIS A 75 0.42 -19.73 6.77
N GLU A 76 -0.47 -19.45 5.81
CA GLU A 76 -0.62 -20.30 4.63
C GLU A 76 0.70 -20.45 3.86
N ASN A 77 1.40 -19.34 3.61
CA ASN A 77 2.69 -19.38 2.94
C ASN A 77 3.78 -20.12 3.75
N THR A 78 3.71 -20.08 5.08
CA THR A 78 4.63 -20.83 5.94
C THR A 78 4.42 -22.33 5.75
N PHE A 79 3.20 -22.82 5.91
CA PHE A 79 2.90 -24.25 5.76
C PHE A 79 3.05 -24.73 4.32
N ARG A 80 2.72 -23.90 3.31
CA ARG A 80 3.01 -24.20 1.89
C ARG A 80 4.50 -24.46 1.66
N LYS A 81 5.39 -23.68 2.28
CA LYS A 81 6.84 -23.93 2.23
C LYS A 81 7.23 -25.21 2.97
N THR A 82 6.62 -25.48 4.13
CA THR A 82 6.83 -26.73 4.88
C THR A 82 6.52 -27.96 4.03
N LEU A 83 5.34 -28.01 3.40
CA LEU A 83 4.95 -29.09 2.50
C LEU A 83 5.91 -29.22 1.31
N ALA A 84 6.23 -28.10 0.65
CA ALA A 84 7.16 -28.09 -0.48
C ALA A 84 8.51 -28.72 -0.11
N SER A 85 9.03 -28.41 1.08
CA SER A 85 10.32 -28.96 1.55
C SER A 85 10.28 -30.45 1.86
N ALA A 86 9.09 -31.03 2.05
CA ALA A 86 8.88 -32.48 2.18
C ALA A 86 8.45 -33.14 0.86
N GLY A 87 8.60 -32.45 -0.28
CA GLY A 87 8.22 -32.96 -1.60
C GLY A 87 6.72 -33.02 -1.87
N LEU A 88 5.87 -32.51 -0.98
CA LEU A 88 4.42 -32.45 -1.18
C LEU A 88 4.03 -31.15 -1.89
N ASN A 89 3.12 -31.25 -2.87
CA ASN A 89 2.66 -30.07 -3.60
C ASN A 89 2.00 -29.05 -2.62
N PRO A 90 2.41 -27.77 -2.64
CA PRO A 90 1.93 -26.77 -1.67
C PRO A 90 0.42 -26.55 -1.67
N TYR A 91 -0.26 -26.81 -2.78
CA TYR A 91 -1.69 -26.60 -2.95
C TYR A 91 -2.54 -27.77 -2.43
N LEU A 92 -1.89 -28.82 -1.92
CA LEU A 92 -2.52 -29.94 -1.21
C LEU A 92 -2.65 -29.70 0.30
N LEU A 93 -2.56 -28.43 0.70
CA LEU A 93 -2.76 -27.90 2.05
C LEU A 93 -4.16 -27.31 2.19
N GLU A 94 -4.83 -27.59 3.30
CA GLU A 94 -6.00 -26.81 3.75
C GLU A 94 -5.79 -26.32 5.19
N ILE A 95 -6.27 -25.11 5.50
CA ILE A 95 -6.19 -24.54 6.85
C ILE A 95 -7.60 -24.33 7.40
N ALA A 96 -7.90 -24.98 8.53
CA ALA A 96 -9.09 -24.69 9.33
C ALA A 96 -8.74 -23.59 10.35
N ASN A 97 -9.32 -22.39 10.20
CA ASN A 97 -9.13 -21.31 11.14
C ASN A 97 -9.97 -21.54 12.41
N ILE A 98 -9.33 -22.05 13.47
CA ILE A 98 -9.96 -22.28 14.78
C ILE A 98 -9.47 -21.30 15.86
N ARG A 99 -8.69 -20.28 15.48
CA ARG A 99 -8.25 -19.21 16.40
C ARG A 99 -9.10 -17.96 16.25
N GLU A 100 -8.89 -17.18 15.18
CA GLU A 100 -9.60 -15.91 14.98
C GLU A 100 -11.11 -16.13 14.78
N GLN A 101 -11.51 -17.24 14.15
CA GLN A 101 -12.92 -17.54 13.87
C GLN A 101 -13.61 -18.40 14.95
N VAL A 102 -12.83 -18.96 15.89
CA VAL A 102 -13.37 -19.83 16.93
C VAL A 102 -12.90 -19.42 18.33
N SER A 103 -11.69 -19.77 18.75
CA SER A 103 -11.28 -19.60 20.15
C SER A 103 -11.37 -18.14 20.63
N TRP A 104 -10.92 -17.17 19.84
CA TRP A 104 -10.97 -15.74 20.20
C TRP A 104 -12.37 -15.15 20.15
N ALA A 105 -13.25 -15.69 19.29
CA ALA A 105 -14.61 -15.19 19.12
C ALA A 105 -15.61 -15.79 20.12
N HIS A 106 -15.35 -17.00 20.63
CA HIS A 106 -16.28 -17.76 21.49
C HIS A 106 -15.68 -18.12 22.86
N PHE A 107 -14.83 -17.25 23.42
CA PHE A 107 -14.10 -17.52 24.67
C PHE A 107 -14.99 -17.78 25.89
N ARG A 108 -16.28 -17.39 25.83
CA ARG A 108 -17.28 -17.65 26.88
C ARG A 108 -18.07 -18.95 26.69
N GLU A 109 -18.00 -19.58 25.52
CA GLU A 109 -18.82 -20.75 25.15
C GLU A 109 -17.92 -21.92 24.72
N ARG A 110 -17.11 -22.43 25.66
CA ARG A 110 -16.03 -23.41 25.39
C ARG A 110 -16.52 -24.69 24.70
N ASP A 111 -17.64 -25.25 25.14
CA ASP A 111 -18.18 -26.49 24.56
C ASP A 111 -18.62 -26.26 23.11
N LYS A 112 -19.36 -25.17 22.85
CA LYS A 112 -19.77 -24.80 21.49
C LYS A 112 -18.59 -24.41 20.61
N ALA A 113 -17.56 -23.79 21.18
CA ALA A 113 -16.32 -23.47 20.46
C ALA A 113 -15.61 -24.76 20.00
N THR A 114 -15.56 -25.77 20.86
CA THR A 114 -15.01 -27.09 20.53
C THR A 114 -15.81 -27.77 19.41
N GLU A 115 -17.14 -27.79 19.51
CA GLU A 115 -18.00 -28.33 18.46
C GLU A 115 -17.84 -27.60 17.12
N LYS A 116 -17.75 -26.27 17.17
CA LYS A 116 -17.48 -25.46 15.98
C LYS A 116 -16.13 -25.80 15.37
N ALA A 117 -15.08 -25.97 16.18
CA ALA A 117 -13.76 -26.36 15.70
C ALA A 117 -13.79 -27.72 14.99
N LYS A 118 -14.49 -28.72 15.55
CA LYS A 118 -14.71 -30.02 14.90
C LYS A 118 -15.36 -29.88 13.53
N VAL A 119 -16.43 -29.08 13.43
CA VAL A 119 -17.13 -28.85 12.15
C VAL A 119 -16.20 -28.20 11.12
N LEU A 120 -15.39 -27.22 11.51
CA LEU A 120 -14.43 -26.58 10.60
C LEU A 120 -13.33 -27.53 10.15
N VAL A 121 -12.82 -28.39 11.05
CA VAL A 121 -11.85 -29.43 10.69
C VAL A 121 -12.47 -30.44 9.73
N LYS A 122 -13.70 -30.89 9.97
CA LYS A 122 -14.43 -31.77 9.04
C LYS A 122 -14.60 -31.15 7.66
N ALA A 123 -14.97 -29.88 7.59
CA ALA A 123 -15.10 -29.16 6.32
C ALA A 123 -13.75 -29.04 5.59
N ALA A 124 -12.68 -28.72 6.31
CA ALA A 124 -11.32 -28.64 5.75
C ALA A 124 -10.85 -30.00 5.23
N VAL A 125 -11.06 -31.08 5.97
CA VAL A 125 -10.78 -32.45 5.53
C VAL A 125 -11.59 -32.80 4.28
N ALA A 126 -12.89 -32.50 4.25
CA ALA A 126 -13.74 -32.75 3.09
C ALA A 126 -13.22 -32.04 1.83
N LYS A 127 -12.79 -30.78 1.95
CA LYS A 127 -12.17 -30.03 0.85
C LYS A 127 -10.80 -30.61 0.47
N ALA A 128 -9.95 -30.95 1.45
CA ALA A 128 -8.62 -31.50 1.23
C ALA A 128 -8.64 -32.78 0.39
N ARG A 129 -9.66 -33.63 0.55
CA ARG A 129 -9.88 -34.83 -0.27
C ARG A 129 -10.00 -34.54 -1.77
N LEU A 130 -10.49 -33.35 -2.12
CA LEU A 130 -10.74 -32.91 -3.50
C LEU A 130 -9.67 -31.95 -4.02
N LEU A 131 -8.68 -31.55 -3.21
CA LEU A 131 -7.59 -30.70 -3.67
C LEU A 131 -6.77 -31.42 -4.74
N GLU A 132 -6.32 -30.64 -5.73
CA GLU A 132 -5.46 -31.08 -6.82
C GLU A 132 -4.10 -30.40 -6.73
N PRO A 133 -3.01 -31.08 -7.14
CA PRO A 133 -1.71 -30.43 -7.21
C PRO A 133 -1.75 -29.33 -8.27
N LEU A 134 -1.26 -28.13 -7.92
CA LEU A 134 -1.15 -27.02 -8.86
C LEU A 134 0.31 -26.64 -9.08
N GLU A 135 0.59 -26.05 -10.24
CA GLU A 135 1.90 -25.53 -10.59
C GLU A 135 1.96 -24.02 -10.38
N LYS A 136 3.11 -23.53 -9.92
CA LYS A 136 3.36 -22.09 -9.83
C LYS A 136 3.62 -21.56 -11.23
N LYS A 137 2.90 -20.50 -11.60
CA LYS A 137 3.17 -19.76 -12.83
C LYS A 137 4.24 -18.71 -12.56
N GLU A 138 5.30 -18.72 -13.36
CA GLU A 138 6.29 -17.65 -13.40
C GLU A 138 5.83 -16.57 -14.38
N MET A 139 6.04 -15.30 -14.01
CA MET A 139 5.63 -14.16 -14.83
C MET A 139 6.74 -13.12 -14.83
N PRO A 140 7.01 -12.45 -15.96
CA PRO A 140 7.98 -11.38 -16.01
C PRO A 140 7.55 -10.22 -15.10
N VAL A 141 8.52 -9.51 -14.54
CA VAL A 141 8.29 -8.36 -13.66
C VAL A 141 8.86 -7.12 -14.32
N GLU A 142 8.01 -6.12 -14.51
CA GLU A 142 8.41 -4.80 -15.00
C GLU A 142 9.36 -4.11 -14.00
N ARG A 143 10.53 -3.67 -14.48
CA ARG A 143 11.60 -3.10 -13.62
C ARG A 143 11.43 -1.60 -13.39
N SER A 144 10.23 -1.20 -13.03
CA SER A 144 9.90 0.18 -12.68
C SER A 144 8.86 0.26 -11.57
N VAL A 145 8.85 1.37 -10.83
CA VAL A 145 8.01 1.55 -9.64
C VAL A 145 7.24 2.86 -9.74
N LEU A 146 5.96 2.81 -9.36
CA LEU A 146 5.12 4.00 -9.19
C LEU A 146 5.07 4.38 -7.70
N VAL A 147 5.42 5.61 -7.37
CA VAL A 147 5.27 6.18 -6.02
C VAL A 147 4.17 7.23 -6.05
N ILE A 148 3.14 7.06 -5.22
CA ILE A 148 1.97 7.94 -5.16
C ILE A 148 2.05 8.81 -3.90
N GLY A 149 2.35 10.10 -4.07
CA GLY A 149 2.50 11.09 -3.01
C GLY A 149 3.94 11.54 -2.82
N GLY A 150 4.21 12.81 -3.06
CA GLY A 150 5.53 13.46 -2.96
C GLY A 150 5.83 14.07 -1.59
N GLY A 151 5.32 13.47 -0.50
CA GLY A 151 5.77 13.82 0.86
C GLY A 151 7.15 13.20 1.17
N VAL A 152 7.70 13.46 2.36
CA VAL A 152 9.01 12.92 2.77
C VAL A 152 9.14 11.39 2.60
N ALA A 153 8.07 10.64 2.88
CA ALA A 153 8.05 9.19 2.70
C ALA A 153 8.17 8.77 1.23
N GLY A 154 7.42 9.40 0.33
CA GLY A 154 7.47 9.09 -1.10
C GLY A 154 8.75 9.60 -1.77
N ILE A 155 9.26 10.76 -1.34
CA ILE A 155 10.56 11.29 -1.75
C ILE A 155 11.67 10.29 -1.41
N GLN A 156 11.72 9.81 -0.16
CA GLN A 156 12.75 8.86 0.26
C GLN A 156 12.63 7.54 -0.51
N ALA A 157 11.42 6.99 -0.62
CA ALA A 157 11.20 5.75 -1.37
C ALA A 157 11.63 5.89 -2.84
N ALA A 158 11.35 7.04 -3.47
CA ALA A 158 11.75 7.28 -4.85
C ALA A 158 13.27 7.36 -5.01
N LEU A 159 13.97 8.06 -4.11
CA LEU A 159 15.44 8.15 -4.11
C LEU A 159 16.08 6.78 -3.91
N ASP A 160 15.68 6.02 -2.89
CA ASP A 160 16.28 4.71 -2.58
C ASP A 160 16.13 3.72 -3.74
N LEU A 161 14.94 3.69 -4.38
CA LEU A 161 14.68 2.83 -5.54
C LEU A 161 15.48 3.27 -6.77
N ALA A 162 15.61 4.58 -6.96
CA ALA A 162 16.34 5.15 -8.08
C ALA A 162 17.86 4.94 -7.96
N GLU A 163 18.41 5.03 -6.76
CA GLU A 163 19.79 4.68 -6.40
C GLU A 163 20.06 3.19 -6.57
N ALA A 164 19.07 2.33 -6.28
CA ALA A 164 19.12 0.90 -6.59
C ALA A 164 19.01 0.58 -8.10
N GLY A 165 18.94 1.60 -8.96
CA GLY A 165 18.93 1.47 -10.43
C GLY A 165 17.56 1.16 -11.02
N LEU A 166 16.47 1.36 -10.28
CA LEU A 166 15.10 1.19 -10.82
C LEU A 166 14.58 2.51 -11.38
N LYS A 167 13.80 2.43 -12.46
CA LYS A 167 13.05 3.58 -12.96
C LYS A 167 11.86 3.86 -12.03
N VAL A 168 11.71 5.11 -11.61
CA VAL A 168 10.64 5.52 -10.69
C VAL A 168 9.77 6.60 -11.33
N TYR A 169 8.46 6.44 -11.25
CA TYR A 169 7.49 7.50 -11.52
C TYR A 169 6.97 8.02 -10.19
N LEU A 170 7.25 9.28 -9.85
CA LEU A 170 6.76 9.90 -8.62
C LEU A 170 5.61 10.85 -8.96
N VAL A 171 4.40 10.49 -8.55
CA VAL A 171 3.19 11.28 -8.80
C VAL A 171 2.84 12.10 -7.57
N GLU A 172 2.72 13.42 -7.73
CA GLU A 172 2.30 14.34 -6.67
C GLU A 172 1.08 15.16 -7.09
N LYS A 173 0.04 15.11 -6.25
CA LYS A 173 -1.24 15.78 -6.50
C LYS A 173 -1.12 17.30 -6.58
N SER A 174 -0.30 17.88 -5.71
CA SER A 174 -0.11 19.32 -5.56
C SER A 174 0.90 19.84 -6.59
N PRO A 175 0.96 21.16 -6.81
CA PRO A 175 1.94 21.74 -7.74
C PRO A 175 3.41 21.51 -7.37
N SER A 176 3.68 21.10 -6.13
CA SER A 176 5.02 20.87 -5.56
C SER A 176 5.05 19.63 -4.68
N ILE A 177 6.18 18.94 -4.66
CA ILE A 177 6.52 17.94 -3.64
C ILE A 177 6.89 18.62 -2.31
N GLY A 178 7.04 17.81 -1.25
CA GLY A 178 7.40 18.21 0.11
C GLY A 178 6.34 17.81 1.15
N GLY A 179 5.06 17.80 0.76
CA GLY A 179 3.95 17.42 1.63
C GLY A 179 3.83 18.28 2.89
N HIS A 180 3.26 17.72 3.96
CA HIS A 180 3.09 18.43 5.25
C HIS A 180 4.40 18.87 5.89
N MET A 181 5.49 18.14 5.64
CA MET A 181 6.79 18.48 6.23
C MET A 181 7.30 19.85 5.75
N ALA A 182 6.99 20.24 4.51
CA ALA A 182 7.32 21.57 3.99
C ALA A 182 6.56 22.70 4.72
N GLN A 183 5.41 22.41 5.34
CA GLN A 183 4.63 23.39 6.11
C GLN A 183 5.17 23.60 7.53
N LEU A 184 5.98 22.67 8.04
CA LEU A 184 6.52 22.76 9.38
C LEU A 184 7.63 23.80 9.44
N ASN A 185 7.79 24.49 10.58
CA ASN A 185 8.96 25.32 10.81
C ASN A 185 10.16 24.48 11.25
N LYS A 186 9.97 23.64 12.28
CA LYS A 186 11.00 22.77 12.85
C LYS A 186 10.53 21.34 13.02
N THR A 187 11.46 20.41 13.15
CA THR A 187 11.20 18.97 13.38
C THR A 187 11.81 18.49 14.69
N PHE A 188 11.00 17.91 15.57
CA PHE A 188 11.49 17.24 16.78
C PHE A 188 12.12 15.88 16.43
N PRO A 189 13.03 15.33 17.27
CA PRO A 189 13.51 15.89 18.54
C PRO A 189 14.68 16.87 18.42
N THR A 190 15.34 16.95 17.25
CA THR A 190 16.56 17.75 17.05
C THR A 190 16.29 19.26 16.93
N ILE A 191 15.04 19.64 16.64
CA ILE A 191 14.61 21.03 16.46
C ILE A 191 15.31 21.68 15.25
N ASP A 192 15.65 20.86 14.25
CA ASP A 192 16.14 21.33 12.96
C ASP A 192 15.05 22.04 12.17
N CYS A 193 15.44 22.96 11.29
CA CYS A 193 14.55 23.53 10.29
C CYS A 193 14.11 22.42 9.31
N SER A 194 12.80 22.28 9.09
CA SER A 194 12.23 21.26 8.20
C SER A 194 12.77 21.40 6.76
N ALA A 195 12.92 22.64 6.28
CA ALA A 195 13.38 22.94 4.95
C ALA A 195 14.84 22.52 4.76
N CYS A 196 15.68 22.59 5.80
CA CYS A 196 17.09 22.21 5.72
C CYS A 196 17.29 20.73 5.41
N ILE A 197 16.37 19.88 5.86
CA ILE A 197 16.43 18.43 5.64
C ILE A 197 15.62 17.97 4.42
N LEU A 198 14.51 18.65 4.13
CA LEU A 198 13.59 18.25 3.08
C LEU A 198 13.97 18.82 1.70
N THR A 199 14.35 20.10 1.64
CA THR A 199 14.59 20.79 0.36
C THR A 199 15.70 20.15 -0.47
N PRO A 200 16.86 19.74 0.12
CA PRO A 200 17.88 19.03 -0.64
C PRO A 200 17.33 17.76 -1.31
N LYS A 201 16.56 16.94 -0.58
CA LYS A 201 15.94 15.73 -1.11
C LYS A 201 14.92 16.01 -2.20
N MET A 202 14.17 17.11 -2.10
CA MET A 202 13.25 17.54 -3.16
C MET A 202 14.02 17.87 -4.44
N VAL A 203 15.14 18.57 -4.32
CA VAL A 203 16.02 18.92 -5.44
C VAL A 203 16.65 17.67 -6.05
N ASP A 204 17.12 16.73 -5.21
CA ASP A 204 17.68 15.45 -5.67
C ASP A 204 16.66 14.68 -6.50
N VAL A 205 15.42 14.55 -6.01
CA VAL A 205 14.32 13.90 -6.74
C VAL A 205 14.07 14.55 -8.11
N ALA A 206 14.04 15.89 -8.16
CA ALA A 206 13.75 16.60 -9.41
C ALA A 206 14.86 16.48 -10.45
N ASN A 207 16.11 16.23 -10.02
CA ASN A 207 17.28 16.13 -10.91
C ASN A 207 17.74 14.68 -11.14
N HIS A 208 17.14 13.69 -10.47
CA HIS A 208 17.61 12.31 -10.56
C HIS A 208 17.25 11.67 -11.92
N PRO A 209 18.21 11.09 -12.66
CA PRO A 209 17.97 10.59 -14.02
C PRO A 209 16.97 9.42 -14.10
N ASN A 210 16.90 8.62 -13.04
CA ASN A 210 15.95 7.49 -12.95
C ASN A 210 14.57 7.88 -12.39
N ILE A 211 14.33 9.14 -11.99
CA ILE A 211 13.06 9.57 -11.43
C ILE A 211 12.34 10.47 -12.44
N THR A 212 11.14 10.07 -12.83
CA THR A 212 10.19 10.92 -13.57
C THR A 212 9.22 11.54 -12.56
N LEU A 213 9.43 12.81 -12.23
CA LEU A 213 8.54 13.56 -11.35
C LEU A 213 7.32 14.10 -12.12
N LEU A 214 6.14 13.63 -11.75
CA LEU A 214 4.84 14.06 -12.26
C LEU A 214 4.13 14.86 -11.16
N ALA A 215 4.61 16.08 -10.93
CA ALA A 215 3.94 17.03 -10.03
C ALA A 215 2.66 17.57 -10.67
N TYR A 216 1.73 18.03 -9.85
CA TYR A 216 0.37 18.43 -10.26
C TYR A 216 -0.37 17.34 -11.04
N SER A 217 -0.16 16.08 -10.68
CA SER A 217 -0.74 14.91 -11.35
C SER A 217 -1.38 13.95 -10.36
N GLU A 218 -2.40 13.20 -10.79
CA GLU A 218 -3.12 12.23 -9.96
C GLU A 218 -3.25 10.89 -10.68
N VAL A 219 -3.05 9.79 -9.95
CA VAL A 219 -3.33 8.45 -10.48
C VAL A 219 -4.85 8.27 -10.51
N VAL A 220 -5.41 8.05 -11.70
CA VAL A 220 -6.87 7.92 -11.89
C VAL A 220 -7.32 6.47 -12.06
N LYS A 221 -6.42 5.60 -12.52
CA LYS A 221 -6.73 4.18 -12.75
C LYS A 221 -5.48 3.32 -12.56
N VAL A 222 -5.64 2.16 -11.93
CA VAL A 222 -4.61 1.11 -11.84
C VAL A 222 -5.25 -0.22 -12.20
N GLU A 223 -4.65 -0.91 -13.15
CA GLU A 223 -5.07 -2.23 -13.63
C GLU A 223 -3.88 -3.20 -13.59
N GLY A 224 -4.16 -4.50 -13.65
CA GLY A 224 -3.14 -5.55 -13.66
C GLY A 224 -2.94 -6.22 -12.29
N TYR A 225 -1.75 -6.80 -12.10
CA TYR A 225 -1.38 -7.59 -10.93
C TYR A 225 0.09 -7.39 -10.60
N VAL A 226 0.54 -7.94 -9.46
CA VAL A 226 1.92 -7.80 -8.97
C VAL A 226 2.92 -8.12 -10.09
N GLY A 227 3.82 -7.17 -10.36
CA GLY A 227 4.83 -7.26 -11.41
C GLY A 227 4.40 -6.74 -12.78
N ASN A 228 3.11 -6.53 -13.03
CA ASN A 228 2.55 -6.13 -14.34
C ASN A 228 1.35 -5.19 -14.14
N PHE A 229 1.58 -4.02 -13.56
CA PHE A 229 0.55 -2.99 -13.43
C PHE A 229 0.60 -2.02 -14.62
N GLU A 230 -0.57 -1.56 -15.06
CA GLU A 230 -0.73 -0.39 -15.92
C GLU A 230 -1.46 0.70 -15.13
N ALA A 231 -0.80 1.84 -14.95
CA ALA A 231 -1.35 2.99 -14.25
C ALA A 231 -1.63 4.13 -15.25
N THR A 232 -2.82 4.71 -15.16
CA THR A 232 -3.19 5.93 -15.88
C THR A 232 -3.08 7.12 -14.92
N ILE A 233 -2.29 8.11 -15.32
CA ILE A 233 -1.97 9.30 -14.55
C ILE A 233 -2.54 10.50 -15.29
N LEU A 234 -3.38 11.28 -14.63
CA LEU A 234 -3.89 12.55 -15.14
C LEU A 234 -2.92 13.66 -14.73
N ARG A 235 -2.18 14.20 -15.70
CA ARG A 235 -1.36 15.40 -15.55
C ARG A 235 -2.24 16.61 -15.77
N LYS A 236 -2.51 17.38 -14.71
CA LYS A 236 -3.40 18.53 -14.78
C LYS A 236 -2.73 19.70 -15.48
N ALA A 237 -3.50 20.48 -16.24
CA ALA A 237 -3.03 21.68 -16.90
C ALA A 237 -2.64 22.74 -15.86
N ARG A 238 -1.37 23.12 -15.83
CA ARG A 238 -0.92 24.28 -15.02
C ARG A 238 -1.35 25.62 -15.61
N TYR A 239 -1.74 25.61 -16.89
CA TYR A 239 -1.89 26.77 -17.78
C TYR A 239 -0.62 27.60 -17.89
N VAL A 240 0.51 26.95 -17.65
CA VAL A 240 1.86 27.50 -17.68
C VAL A 240 2.74 26.39 -18.26
N ASP A 241 3.40 26.69 -19.37
CA ASP A 241 4.39 25.85 -19.99
C ASP A 241 5.59 25.71 -19.04
N GLU A 242 5.84 24.47 -18.60
CA GLU A 242 6.85 24.16 -17.60
C GLU A 242 8.27 24.36 -18.16
N ASP A 243 8.49 24.18 -19.46
CA ASP A 243 9.81 24.32 -20.08
C ASP A 243 10.19 25.80 -20.26
N LEU A 244 9.19 26.64 -20.54
CA LEU A 244 9.40 28.09 -20.65
C LEU A 244 9.42 28.82 -19.31
N CYS A 245 8.76 28.29 -18.28
CA CYS A 245 8.63 28.97 -16.99
C CYS A 245 9.94 29.01 -16.20
N ALA A 246 10.41 30.22 -15.88
CA ALA A 246 11.62 30.43 -15.06
C ALA A 246 11.35 30.59 -13.55
N GLY A 247 10.09 30.53 -13.10
CA GLY A 247 9.78 30.68 -11.67
C GLY A 247 10.01 32.07 -11.06
N CYS A 248 10.09 33.13 -11.88
CA CYS A 248 10.49 34.48 -11.41
C CYS A 248 9.44 35.30 -10.63
N GLY A 249 8.16 34.93 -10.67
CA GLY A 249 7.10 35.57 -9.89
C GLY A 249 6.43 36.84 -10.44
N ALA A 250 6.96 37.47 -11.49
CA ALA A 250 6.38 38.68 -12.08
C ALA A 250 4.87 38.54 -12.43
N CYS A 251 4.45 37.35 -12.85
CA CYS A 251 3.06 37.06 -13.17
C CYS A 251 2.12 37.05 -11.94
N ALA A 252 2.61 36.64 -10.77
CA ALA A 252 1.85 36.67 -9.53
C ALA A 252 1.71 38.09 -8.98
N ASP A 253 2.76 38.89 -9.07
CA ASP A 253 2.72 40.32 -8.67
C ASP A 253 1.67 41.10 -9.47
N ALA A 254 1.61 40.85 -10.78
CA ALA A 254 0.63 41.45 -11.67
C ALA A 254 -0.82 40.94 -11.46
N CYS A 255 -1.02 39.85 -10.73
CA CYS A 255 -2.34 39.25 -10.55
C CYS A 255 -3.18 40.04 -9.51
N PRO A 256 -4.39 40.54 -9.87
CA PRO A 256 -5.21 41.31 -8.94
C PRO A 256 -5.99 40.45 -7.93
N ARG A 257 -6.08 39.13 -8.14
CA ARG A 257 -6.87 38.22 -7.29
C ARG A 257 -6.11 37.83 -6.04
N LYS A 258 -6.84 37.74 -4.92
CA LYS A 258 -6.37 37.18 -3.64
C LYS A 258 -7.28 36.00 -3.29
N VAL A 259 -6.67 34.87 -2.96
CA VAL A 259 -7.33 33.58 -2.67
C VAL A 259 -6.73 33.05 -1.36
N PRO A 260 -7.50 32.45 -0.44
CA PRO A 260 -6.92 31.78 0.72
C PRO A 260 -5.86 30.76 0.29
N ASN A 261 -4.68 30.78 0.93
CA ASN A 261 -3.61 29.87 0.60
C ASN A 261 -3.81 28.52 1.33
N GLU A 262 -3.98 27.45 0.57
CA GLU A 262 -4.15 26.09 1.10
C GLU A 262 -2.88 25.61 1.81
N PHE A 263 -1.69 26.04 1.37
CA PHE A 263 -0.43 25.73 2.03
C PHE A 263 -0.33 26.38 3.42
N ASP A 264 -0.81 27.62 3.56
CA ASP A 264 -0.86 28.35 4.84
C ASP A 264 -2.14 28.04 5.64
N VAL A 265 -2.83 26.94 5.34
CA VAL A 265 -4.08 26.50 5.98
C VAL A 265 -5.16 27.60 6.08
N GLY A 266 -5.20 28.49 5.08
CA GLY A 266 -6.16 29.59 4.99
C GLY A 266 -5.81 30.85 5.79
N LEU A 267 -4.68 30.87 6.51
CA LEU A 267 -4.20 32.05 7.24
C LEU A 267 -3.63 33.10 6.29
N GLY A 268 -2.87 32.63 5.29
CA GLY A 268 -2.29 33.46 4.23
C GLY A 268 -3.22 33.63 3.03
N LYS A 269 -2.86 34.58 2.16
CA LYS A 269 -3.51 34.77 0.85
C LYS A 269 -2.48 34.59 -0.26
N ARG A 270 -2.81 33.76 -1.24
CA ARG A 270 -2.09 33.62 -2.51
C ARG A 270 -2.80 34.34 -3.65
N LYS A 271 -2.18 34.35 -4.81
CA LYS A 271 -2.76 34.84 -6.07
C LYS A 271 -3.42 33.69 -6.84
N ALA A 272 -4.15 34.02 -7.91
CA ALA A 272 -4.73 32.98 -8.78
C ALA A 272 -3.65 32.23 -9.58
N ILE A 273 -2.57 32.92 -9.98
CA ILE A 273 -1.33 32.30 -10.50
C ILE A 273 -0.31 32.27 -9.36
N TYR A 274 0.19 31.09 -8.99
CA TYR A 274 0.93 30.90 -7.75
C TYR A 274 1.96 29.77 -7.81
N VAL A 275 2.87 29.77 -6.84
CA VAL A 275 3.61 28.60 -6.37
C VAL A 275 3.17 28.32 -4.92
N PRO A 276 3.15 27.06 -4.45
CA PRO A 276 2.64 26.75 -3.11
C PRO A 276 3.43 27.41 -1.97
N PHE A 277 4.76 27.41 -2.08
CA PHE A 277 5.70 28.04 -1.14
C PHE A 277 7.01 28.40 -1.89
N PRO A 278 7.89 29.26 -1.33
CA PRO A 278 9.06 29.78 -2.06
C PRO A 278 10.07 28.72 -2.52
N GLN A 279 10.27 27.66 -1.74
CA GLN A 279 11.19 26.55 -2.05
C GLN A 279 10.49 25.39 -2.79
N ALA A 280 9.35 25.65 -3.44
CA ALA A 280 8.59 24.64 -4.14
C ALA A 280 9.42 23.95 -5.24
N VAL A 281 9.23 22.63 -5.37
CA VAL A 281 9.86 21.80 -6.40
C VAL A 281 8.77 20.97 -7.10
N PRO A 282 8.64 21.06 -8.43
CA PRO A 282 9.36 21.95 -9.32
C PRO A 282 8.95 23.42 -9.07
N LEU A 283 9.89 24.37 -9.24
CA LEU A 283 9.61 25.80 -9.09
C LEU A 283 8.90 26.34 -10.35
N LYS A 284 7.64 25.92 -10.54
CA LYS A 284 6.81 26.25 -11.70
C LYS A 284 5.47 26.81 -11.24
N TYR A 285 5.08 27.95 -11.80
CA TYR A 285 3.81 28.59 -11.49
C TYR A 285 2.63 27.78 -12.02
N THR A 286 1.49 27.89 -11.33
CA THR A 286 0.24 27.21 -11.68
C THR A 286 -0.90 28.20 -11.59
N ILE A 287 -1.82 28.18 -12.55
CA ILE A 287 -3.04 28.99 -12.53
C ILE A 287 -4.17 28.14 -11.97
N ASP A 288 -4.80 28.64 -10.91
CA ASP A 288 -6.05 28.12 -10.39
C ASP A 288 -7.23 28.63 -11.25
N PRO A 289 -7.86 27.77 -12.09
CA PRO A 289 -8.93 28.19 -12.97
C PRO A 289 -10.19 28.62 -12.20
N ALA A 290 -10.41 28.08 -10.99
CA ALA A 290 -11.54 28.47 -10.15
C ALA A 290 -11.39 29.88 -9.58
N SER A 291 -10.18 30.44 -9.58
CA SER A 291 -9.92 31.78 -9.05
C SER A 291 -9.52 32.81 -10.11
N CYS A 292 -9.11 32.36 -11.30
CA CYS A 292 -8.63 33.19 -12.38
C CYS A 292 -9.76 33.96 -13.08
N LEU A 293 -9.60 35.29 -13.21
CA LEU A 293 -10.57 36.15 -13.89
C LEU A 293 -10.64 35.92 -15.41
N TYR A 294 -9.54 35.45 -16.02
CA TYR A 294 -9.55 35.06 -17.42
C TYR A 294 -10.37 33.80 -17.64
N MET A 295 -10.07 32.74 -16.89
CA MET A 295 -10.74 31.45 -17.04
C MET A 295 -12.24 31.54 -16.75
N LYS A 296 -12.64 32.41 -15.81
CA LYS A 296 -14.06 32.60 -15.48
C LYS A 296 -14.81 33.55 -16.40
N TYR A 297 -14.17 34.63 -16.86
CA TYR A 297 -14.88 35.75 -17.49
C TYR A 297 -14.22 36.31 -18.75
N GLY A 298 -13.07 35.79 -19.19
CA GLY A 298 -12.34 36.24 -20.38
C GLY A 298 -11.67 37.63 -20.28
N ARG A 299 -11.63 38.26 -19.09
CA ARG A 299 -11.35 39.70 -18.94
C ARG A 299 -9.93 40.12 -18.52
N CYS A 300 -9.06 39.21 -18.06
CA CYS A 300 -7.76 39.58 -17.48
C CYS A 300 -6.60 38.86 -18.18
N LYS A 301 -5.58 39.59 -18.65
CA LYS A 301 -4.34 39.00 -19.21
C LYS A 301 -3.06 39.65 -18.63
N LEU A 302 -3.15 40.23 -17.44
CA LEU A 302 -2.02 40.94 -16.82
C LEU A 302 -0.80 40.02 -16.59
N CYS A 303 -1.04 38.77 -16.16
CA CYS A 303 0.02 37.78 -15.99
C CYS A 303 0.75 37.47 -17.30
N VAL A 304 0.05 37.47 -18.45
CA VAL A 304 0.65 37.24 -19.78
C VAL A 304 1.58 38.39 -20.14
N LYS A 305 1.11 39.64 -19.98
CA LYS A 305 1.92 40.84 -20.23
C LYS A 305 3.16 40.91 -19.34
N ALA A 306 3.05 40.44 -18.10
CA ALA A 306 4.14 40.43 -17.14
C ALA A 306 5.12 39.25 -17.31
N CYS A 307 4.79 38.23 -18.11
CA CYS A 307 5.63 37.06 -18.29
C CYS A 307 6.68 37.31 -19.38
N PRO A 308 7.98 37.47 -19.05
CA PRO A 308 9.01 37.78 -20.05
C PRO A 308 9.29 36.62 -21.02
N ARG A 309 8.93 35.39 -20.64
CA ARG A 309 9.20 34.16 -21.40
C ARG A 309 7.99 33.63 -22.16
N GLY A 310 6.85 34.32 -22.10
CA GLY A 310 5.62 33.88 -22.79
C GLY A 310 5.09 32.52 -22.32
N ALA A 311 5.41 32.08 -21.10
CA ALA A 311 5.10 30.73 -20.62
C ALA A 311 3.62 30.49 -20.31
N ILE A 312 2.76 31.52 -20.31
CA ILE A 312 1.36 31.37 -19.90
C ILE A 312 0.52 30.92 -21.09
N ASN A 313 -0.12 29.76 -20.94
CA ASN A 313 -0.97 29.16 -21.98
C ASN A 313 -2.32 28.75 -21.38
N PHE A 314 -3.36 29.56 -21.62
CA PHE A 314 -4.71 29.29 -21.12
C PHE A 314 -5.42 28.13 -21.85
N ASP A 315 -4.93 27.75 -23.03
CA ASP A 315 -5.53 26.68 -23.84
C ASP A 315 -4.93 25.30 -23.52
N GLN A 316 -4.00 25.22 -22.56
CA GLN A 316 -3.45 23.97 -22.07
C GLN A 316 -4.57 23.08 -21.51
N LYS A 317 -4.54 21.79 -21.87
CA LYS A 317 -5.49 20.78 -21.39
C LYS A 317 -4.79 19.75 -20.51
N ASP A 318 -5.58 19.08 -19.68
CA ASP A 318 -5.12 17.94 -18.93
C ASP A 318 -4.65 16.84 -19.90
N GLU A 319 -3.62 16.10 -19.52
CA GLU A 319 -3.00 15.05 -20.32
C GLU A 319 -3.07 13.71 -19.56
N GLU A 320 -3.42 12.63 -20.24
CA GLU A 320 -3.33 11.28 -19.69
C GLU A 320 -2.00 10.63 -20.06
N VAL A 321 -1.24 10.22 -19.04
CA VAL A 321 0.02 9.50 -19.18
C VAL A 321 -0.20 8.07 -18.69
N LYS A 322 0.08 7.09 -19.54
CA LYS A 322 0.03 5.67 -19.18
C LYS A 322 1.44 5.16 -18.91
N VAL A 323 1.62 4.52 -17.76
CA VAL A 323 2.90 3.92 -17.37
C VAL A 323 2.69 2.46 -16.96
N ARG A 324 3.63 1.60 -17.34
CA ARG A 324 3.71 0.23 -16.83
C ARG A 324 4.71 0.19 -15.70
N VAL A 325 4.35 -0.48 -14.61
CA VAL A 325 5.20 -0.62 -13.41
C VAL A 325 5.04 -2.00 -12.78
N GLY A 326 6.11 -2.51 -12.17
CA GLY A 326 6.10 -3.79 -11.47
C GLY A 326 5.58 -3.69 -10.04
N ALA A 327 5.77 -2.53 -9.40
CA ALA A 327 5.35 -2.28 -8.03
C ALA A 327 4.79 -0.87 -7.85
N ILE A 328 3.99 -0.70 -6.80
CA ILE A 328 3.35 0.56 -6.43
C ILE A 328 3.58 0.81 -4.94
N ILE A 329 4.03 2.02 -4.60
CA ILE A 329 4.14 2.50 -3.22
C ILE A 329 3.13 3.63 -3.02
N VAL A 330 2.29 3.51 -1.99
CA VAL A 330 1.30 4.52 -1.62
C VAL A 330 1.81 5.31 -0.42
N ALA A 331 2.08 6.59 -0.61
CA ALA A 331 2.67 7.51 0.38
C ALA A 331 1.92 8.86 0.42
N VAL A 332 0.59 8.81 0.34
CA VAL A 332 -0.30 9.99 0.21
C VAL A 332 -0.47 10.84 1.49
N GLY A 333 0.30 10.53 2.54
CA GLY A 333 0.31 11.30 3.78
C GLY A 333 -0.97 11.16 4.61
N PHE A 334 -1.37 12.26 5.24
CA PHE A 334 -2.51 12.32 6.16
C PHE A 334 -3.29 13.63 5.97
N LYS A 335 -4.31 13.85 6.80
CA LYS A 335 -4.98 15.15 6.94
C LYS A 335 -5.06 15.52 8.41
N VAL A 336 -4.94 16.81 8.71
CA VAL A 336 -5.15 17.32 10.07
C VAL A 336 -6.62 17.13 10.45
N PHE A 337 -6.86 16.77 11.71
CA PHE A 337 -8.20 16.63 12.24
C PHE A 337 -8.95 17.98 12.24
N ASP A 338 -10.21 17.97 11.85
CA ASP A 338 -11.06 19.16 11.88
C ASP A 338 -11.64 19.37 13.29
N ALA A 339 -11.01 20.24 14.07
CA ALA A 339 -11.37 20.52 15.46
C ALA A 339 -12.79 21.06 15.64
N ARG A 340 -13.42 21.62 14.59
CA ARG A 340 -14.82 22.09 14.63
C ARG A 340 -15.83 20.95 14.89
N LYS A 341 -15.40 19.70 14.73
CA LYS A 341 -16.20 18.52 15.07
C LYS A 341 -16.29 18.27 16.58
N ILE A 342 -15.55 19.01 17.39
CA ILE A 342 -15.58 18.94 18.85
C ILE A 342 -16.26 20.21 19.36
N PRO A 343 -17.57 20.19 19.65
CA PRO A 343 -18.32 21.40 20.04
C PRO A 343 -17.80 22.06 21.32
N SER A 344 -17.14 21.31 22.20
CA SER A 344 -16.57 21.86 23.43
C SER A 344 -15.34 22.75 23.23
N LEU A 345 -14.78 22.81 22.02
CA LEU A 345 -13.62 23.65 21.69
C LEU A 345 -13.99 25.00 21.06
N GLY A 346 -15.28 25.31 20.88
CA GLY A 346 -15.79 26.54 20.25
C GLY A 346 -16.31 26.31 18.85
#